data_AF-T0TN06-F1
#
_entry.id   AF-T0TN06-F1
#
_cell.length_a   1.000
_cell.length_b   1.000
_cell.length_c   1.000
_cell.angle_alpha   90.00
_cell.angle_beta   90.00
_cell.angle_gamma   90.00
#
_symmetry.space_group_name_H-M   'P 1'
#
loop_
_entity.id
_entity.type
_entity.pdbx_description
1 polymer ?
#
loop_
_entity_poly.entity_id
_entity_poly.type
_entity_poly.pdbx_seq_one_letter_code
_entity_poly.pdbx_strand_id
1 'polypeptide(L)'
;MAEKLVGLVKQSYSAISKTSPIIEEVKYNAQKLIRLTSRREQVLEQLIELAKPLPEYVILLSIPGIAETTGTSVIGELGDIRRFTSANQINAFIGIDLKHYESGDFLGQEHITKRGNPCARKILYKSIRNIASASHTNPCHIADFYEKRNRQSTIASTKPHTISSIHRLIRTMYYLITHNKLYDYSLTQNR
;
A
#
# COMPACT_ATOMS: atom_id res chain seq x y z
N MET A 1 -7.98 20.52 22.44
CA MET A 1 -8.73 20.28 21.18
C MET A 1 -10.22 20.56 21.32
N ALA A 2 -10.88 20.04 22.36
CA ALA A 2 -12.30 20.32 22.65
C ALA A 2 -12.62 21.82 22.81
N GLU A 3 -11.82 22.57 23.57
CA GLU A 3 -12.03 24.02 23.77
C GLU A 3 -11.91 24.81 22.46
N LYS A 4 -10.98 24.42 21.57
CA LYS A 4 -10.80 25.03 20.24
C LYS A 4 -12.03 24.80 19.36
N LEU A 5 -12.62 23.61 19.41
CA LEU A 5 -13.86 23.29 18.69
C LEU A 5 -15.04 24.10 19.25
N VAL A 6 -15.17 24.21 20.57
CA VAL A 6 -16.22 25.01 21.21
C VAL A 6 -16.09 26.50 20.85
N GLY A 7 -14.86 27.03 20.81
CA GLY A 7 -14.60 28.39 20.35
C GLY A 7 -15.02 28.64 18.91
N LEU A 8 -14.71 27.70 18.00
CA LEU A 8 -15.11 27.78 16.58
C LEU A 8 -16.63 27.66 16.41
N VAL A 9 -17.29 26.79 17.17
CA VAL A 9 -18.76 26.62 17.12
C VAL A 9 -19.49 27.92 17.51
N LYS A 10 -18.97 28.65 18.50
CA LYS A 10 -19.54 29.95 18.92
C LYS A 10 -19.41 31.05 17.85
N GLN A 11 -18.42 30.93 16.96
CA GLN A 11 -18.15 31.89 15.88
C GLN A 11 -18.81 31.49 14.55
N SER A 12 -19.25 30.23 14.43
CA SER A 12 -19.89 29.72 13.23
C SER A 12 -21.41 29.95 13.21
N TYR A 13 -21.95 30.33 12.06
CA TYR A 13 -23.39 30.40 11.84
C TYR A 13 -23.85 29.15 11.09
N SER A 14 -24.92 28.50 11.58
CA SER A 14 -25.45 27.31 10.90
C SER A 14 -26.30 27.72 9.70
N ALA A 15 -25.94 27.24 8.52
CA ALA A 15 -26.75 27.41 7.31
C ALA A 15 -28.08 26.62 7.37
N ILE A 16 -28.19 25.62 8.26
CA ILE A 16 -29.32 24.68 8.33
C ILE A 16 -29.89 24.66 9.75
N SER A 17 -31.22 24.64 9.88
CA SER A 17 -31.91 24.52 11.17
C SER A 17 -31.64 23.17 11.84
N LYS A 18 -31.57 23.15 13.18
CA LYS A 18 -31.37 21.94 14.00
C LYS A 18 -32.42 20.84 13.77
N THR A 19 -33.61 21.21 13.31
CA THR A 19 -34.74 20.31 13.03
C THR A 19 -34.85 19.92 11.56
N SER A 20 -33.90 20.32 10.71
CA SER A 20 -33.91 19.97 9.30
C SER A 20 -33.76 18.46 9.11
N PRO A 21 -34.51 17.83 8.19
CA PRO A 21 -34.34 16.42 7.84
C PRO A 21 -32.92 16.08 7.34
N ILE A 22 -32.20 17.07 6.81
CA ILE A 22 -30.79 16.91 6.40
C ILE A 22 -29.90 16.52 7.58
N ILE A 23 -30.17 17.04 8.79
CA ILE A 23 -29.39 16.70 9.98
C ILE A 23 -29.64 15.25 10.40
N GLU A 24 -30.87 14.76 10.25
CA GLU A 24 -31.19 13.35 10.52
C GLU A 24 -30.46 12.43 9.55
N GLU A 25 -30.44 12.77 8.26
CA GLU A 25 -29.73 12.00 7.25
C GLU A 25 -28.20 12.00 7.47
N VAL A 26 -27.62 13.14 7.86
CA VAL A 26 -26.20 13.22 8.23
C VAL A 26 -25.90 12.35 9.46
N LYS A 27 -26.75 12.40 10.49
CA LYS A 27 -26.61 11.54 11.69
C LYS A 27 -26.68 10.06 11.32
N TYR A 28 -27.64 9.67 10.49
CA TYR A 28 -27.78 8.31 10.01
C TYR A 28 -26.53 7.85 9.25
N ASN A 29 -26.02 8.65 8.31
CA ASN A 29 -24.81 8.33 7.55
C ASN A 29 -23.57 8.25 8.44
N ALA A 30 -23.44 9.12 9.45
CA ALA A 30 -22.36 9.06 10.42
C ALA A 30 -22.40 7.78 11.25
N GLN A 31 -23.57 7.38 11.76
CA GLN A 31 -23.76 6.13 12.49
C GLN A 31 -23.47 4.91 11.60
N LYS A 32 -23.92 4.94 10.34
CA LYS A 32 -23.62 3.91 9.35
C LYS A 32 -22.11 3.79 9.09
N LEU A 33 -21.41 4.91 8.97
CA LEU A 33 -19.95 4.94 8.79
C LEU A 33 -19.22 4.33 10.00
N ILE A 34 -19.64 4.69 11.22
CA ILE A 34 -19.09 4.11 12.46
C ILE A 34 -19.28 2.59 12.45
N ARG A 35 -20.52 2.12 12.21
CA ARG A 35 -20.84 0.68 12.16
C ARG A 35 -19.99 -0.06 11.12
N LEU A 36 -19.86 0.48 9.92
CA LEU A 36 -19.06 -0.13 8.86
C LEU A 36 -17.57 -0.14 9.19
N THR A 37 -17.08 0.89 9.88
CA THR A 37 -15.67 0.97 10.32
C THR A 37 -15.36 -0.10 11.36
N SER A 38 -16.22 -0.25 12.38
CA SER A 38 -16.07 -1.31 13.38
C SER A 38 -16.17 -2.70 12.76
N ARG A 39 -17.09 -2.90 11.80
CA ARG A 39 -17.20 -4.19 11.09
C ARG A 39 -15.94 -4.50 10.28
N ARG A 40 -15.35 -3.49 9.63
CA ARG A 40 -14.09 -3.65 8.89
C ARG A 40 -12.95 -4.09 9.81
N GLU A 41 -12.85 -3.51 11.01
CA GLU A 41 -11.83 -3.86 12.00
C GLU A 41 -11.98 -5.32 12.46
N GLN A 42 -13.19 -5.75 12.81
CA GLN A 42 -13.46 -7.16 13.17
C GLN A 42 -13.08 -8.15 12.06
N VAL A 43 -13.42 -7.84 10.81
CA VAL A 43 -13.07 -8.70 9.67
C VAL A 43 -11.55 -8.74 9.49
N LEU A 44 -10.88 -7.60 9.68
CA LEU A 44 -9.43 -7.52 9.55
C LEU A 44 -8.70 -8.33 10.63
N GLU A 45 -9.19 -8.30 11.88
CA GLU A 45 -8.68 -9.17 12.95
C GLU A 45 -8.83 -10.64 12.60
N GLN A 46 -10.00 -11.05 12.10
CA GLN A 46 -10.22 -12.43 11.65
C GLN A 46 -9.26 -12.84 10.52
N LEU A 47 -9.01 -11.94 9.56
CA LEU A 47 -8.04 -12.19 8.49
C LEU A 47 -6.61 -12.34 9.02
N ILE A 48 -6.23 -11.55 10.03
CA ILE A 48 -4.92 -11.66 10.67
C ILE A 48 -4.79 -13.03 11.35
N GLU A 49 -5.78 -13.47 12.12
CA GLU A 49 -5.74 -14.78 12.78
C GLU A 49 -5.61 -15.93 11.78
N LEU A 50 -6.28 -15.84 10.63
CA LEU A 50 -6.15 -16.82 9.56
C LEU A 50 -4.78 -16.78 8.86
N ALA A 51 -4.12 -15.62 8.83
CA ALA A 51 -2.82 -15.45 8.18
C ALA A 51 -1.64 -15.84 9.08
N LYS A 52 -1.74 -15.69 10.41
CA LYS A 52 -0.69 -16.05 11.38
C LYS A 52 -0.03 -17.43 11.18
N PRO A 53 -0.76 -18.53 10.90
CA PRO A 53 -0.14 -19.85 10.72
C PRO A 53 0.63 -19.98 9.39
N LEU A 54 0.48 -19.04 8.46
CA LEU A 54 1.14 -19.10 7.16
C LEU A 54 2.62 -18.68 7.29
N PRO A 55 3.57 -19.43 6.69
CA PRO A 55 4.99 -19.05 6.73
C PRO A 55 5.25 -17.69 6.06
N GLU A 56 4.47 -17.33 5.04
CA GLU A 56 4.56 -16.02 4.37
C GLU A 56 4.31 -14.86 5.31
N TYR A 57 3.47 -15.04 6.33
CA TYR A 57 3.10 -13.98 7.26
C TYR A 57 4.29 -13.47 8.05
N VAL A 58 5.08 -14.39 8.64
CA VAL A 58 6.30 -14.05 9.40
C VAL A 58 7.35 -13.45 8.48
N ILE A 59 7.49 -13.99 7.26
CA ILE A 59 8.45 -13.48 6.27
C ILE A 59 8.11 -12.04 5.87
N LEU A 60 6.84 -11.74 5.60
CA LEU A 60 6.44 -10.38 5.20
C LEU A 60 6.60 -9.38 6.34
N LEU A 61 6.30 -9.78 7.58
CA LEU A 61 6.49 -8.93 8.77
C LEU A 61 7.96 -8.65 9.07
N SER A 62 8.89 -9.50 8.64
CA SER A 62 10.31 -9.25 8.81
C SER A 62 10.82 -8.08 7.96
N ILE A 63 10.08 -7.66 6.92
CA ILE A 63 10.44 -6.52 6.08
C ILE A 63 10.07 -5.22 6.84
N PRO A 64 11.05 -4.34 7.15
CA PRO A 64 10.77 -3.10 7.86
C PRO A 64 9.72 -2.25 7.16
N GLY A 65 8.71 -1.79 7.90
CA GLY A 65 7.59 -0.99 7.37
C GLY A 65 6.38 -1.80 6.88
N ILE A 66 6.45 -3.14 6.89
CA ILE A 66 5.29 -4.01 6.70
C ILE A 66 4.76 -4.46 8.07
N ALA A 67 3.57 -3.98 8.43
CA ALA A 67 2.86 -4.39 9.64
C ALA A 67 1.79 -5.45 9.34
N GLU A 68 1.19 -6.05 10.38
CA GLU A 68 0.24 -7.17 10.28
C GLU A 68 -0.91 -6.88 9.31
N THR A 69 -1.49 -5.69 9.37
CA THR A 69 -2.60 -5.28 8.48
C THR A 69 -2.17 -5.25 7.02
N THR A 70 -0.96 -4.76 6.74
CA THR A 70 -0.41 -4.65 5.39
C THR A 70 0.01 -6.03 4.87
N GLY A 71 0.72 -6.81 5.69
CA GLY A 71 1.16 -8.17 5.34
C GLY A 71 -0.03 -9.09 5.04
N THR A 72 -1.05 -9.07 5.91
CA THR A 72 -2.28 -9.84 5.71
C THR A 72 -3.03 -9.41 4.45
N SER A 73 -3.11 -8.09 4.18
CA SER A 73 -3.75 -7.59 2.96
C SER A 73 -2.99 -8.03 1.70
N VAL A 74 -1.66 -8.07 1.76
CA VAL A 74 -0.82 -8.57 0.65
C VAL A 74 -1.08 -10.07 0.41
N ILE A 75 -1.12 -10.88 1.48
CA ILE A 75 -1.43 -12.31 1.40
C ILE A 75 -2.84 -12.53 0.82
N GLY A 76 -3.84 -11.80 1.31
CA GLY A 76 -5.22 -11.94 0.85
C GLY A 76 -5.41 -11.59 -0.63
N GLU A 77 -4.69 -10.58 -1.14
CA GLU A 77 -4.82 -10.13 -2.53
C GLU A 77 -3.94 -10.90 -3.52
N LEU A 78 -2.73 -11.28 -3.11
CA LEU A 78 -1.78 -12.01 -3.97
C LEU A 78 -1.92 -13.52 -3.85
N GLY A 79 -2.57 -14.03 -2.81
CA GLY A 79 -2.64 -15.46 -2.50
C GLY A 79 -1.25 -16.07 -2.30
N ASP A 80 -1.13 -17.35 -2.65
CA ASP A 80 0.17 -18.03 -2.66
C ASP A 80 1.07 -17.43 -3.76
N ILE A 81 2.16 -16.79 -3.33
CA ILE A 81 3.15 -16.17 -4.22
C ILE A 81 3.97 -17.22 -5.00
N ARG A 82 4.03 -18.46 -4.52
CA ARG A 82 4.78 -19.56 -5.14
C ARG A 82 4.12 -20.07 -6.43
N ARG A 83 2.85 -19.72 -6.67
CA ARG A 83 2.14 -20.04 -7.92
C ARG A 83 2.70 -19.29 -9.13
N PHE A 84 3.43 -18.19 -8.89
CA PHE A 84 4.04 -17.41 -9.95
C PHE A 84 5.42 -17.97 -10.28
N THR A 85 5.73 -18.16 -11.55
CA THR A 85 7.06 -18.62 -12.01
C THR A 85 8.13 -17.54 -11.86
N SER A 86 7.74 -16.27 -11.81
CA SER A 86 8.66 -15.15 -11.63
C SER A 86 8.00 -13.92 -11.01
N ALA A 87 8.81 -13.05 -10.40
CA ALA A 87 8.38 -11.74 -9.92
C ALA A 87 7.77 -10.86 -11.03
N ASN A 88 8.13 -11.07 -12.30
CA ASN A 88 7.54 -10.33 -13.42
C ASN A 88 6.10 -10.72 -13.69
N GLN A 89 5.73 -11.99 -13.46
CA GLN A 89 4.32 -12.40 -13.53
C GLN A 89 3.48 -11.73 -12.45
N ILE A 90 4.04 -11.50 -11.26
CA ILE A 90 3.36 -10.73 -10.20
C ILE A 90 3.15 -9.28 -10.64
N ASN A 91 4.15 -8.65 -11.28
CA ASN A 91 4.01 -7.29 -11.81
C ASN A 91 2.89 -7.17 -12.85
N ALA A 92 2.78 -8.14 -13.75
CA ALA A 92 1.69 -8.22 -14.72
C ALA A 92 0.34 -8.48 -14.02
N PHE A 93 0.31 -9.37 -13.03
CA PHE A 93 -0.89 -9.66 -12.23
C PHE A 93 -1.44 -8.43 -11.51
N ILE A 94 -0.58 -7.54 -11.01
CA ILE A 94 -0.99 -6.28 -10.39
C ILE A 94 -1.07 -5.10 -11.38
N GLY A 95 -0.70 -5.31 -12.64
CA GLY A 95 -0.76 -4.30 -13.72
C GLY A 95 0.19 -3.12 -13.54
N ILE A 96 1.42 -3.37 -13.09
CA ILE A 96 2.51 -2.36 -13.05
C ILE A 96 3.57 -2.58 -14.14
N ASP A 97 3.38 -3.57 -15.00
CA ASP A 97 4.13 -3.72 -16.25
C ASP A 97 3.91 -2.50 -17.14
N LEU A 98 4.96 -2.13 -17.90
CA LEU A 98 4.93 -0.97 -18.77
C LEU A 98 4.25 -1.34 -20.09
N LYS A 99 3.28 -0.52 -20.49
CA LYS A 99 2.69 -0.53 -21.82
C LYS A 99 3.56 0.31 -22.74
N HIS A 100 4.15 -0.33 -23.73
CA HIS A 100 4.78 0.35 -24.85
C HIS A 100 3.70 0.69 -25.89
N TYR A 101 3.71 1.93 -26.40
CA TYR A 101 2.81 2.36 -27.48
C TYR A 101 3.67 2.88 -28.63
N GLU A 102 3.65 2.12 -29.72
CA GLU A 102 4.36 2.43 -30.94
C GLU A 102 3.34 2.44 -32.10
N SER A 103 3.34 3.52 -32.89
CA SER A 103 2.49 3.65 -34.07
C SER A 103 3.27 4.36 -35.17
N GLY A 104 3.72 3.61 -36.17
CA GLY A 104 4.60 4.15 -37.22
C GLY A 104 5.88 4.71 -36.60
N ASP A 105 6.14 6.01 -36.78
CA ASP A 105 7.30 6.71 -36.23
C ASP A 105 7.07 7.31 -34.82
N PHE A 106 5.89 7.11 -34.22
CA PHE A 106 5.57 7.68 -32.92
C PHE A 106 5.84 6.69 -31.78
N LEU A 107 6.83 7.00 -30.96
CA LEU A 107 7.07 6.38 -29.65
C LEU A 107 6.35 7.18 -28.56
N GLY A 108 5.26 6.62 -28.04
CA GLY A 108 4.50 7.22 -26.95
C GLY A 108 5.18 7.09 -25.59
N GLN A 109 4.78 7.92 -24.62
CA GLN A 109 5.24 7.77 -23.24
C GLN A 109 4.76 6.44 -22.64
N GLU A 110 5.68 5.74 -22.00
CA GLU A 110 5.37 4.48 -21.34
C GLU A 110 4.52 4.71 -20.08
N HIS A 111 3.49 3.89 -19.93
CA HIS A 111 2.59 3.93 -18.79
C HIS A 111 2.35 2.53 -18.26
N ILE A 112 2.13 2.40 -16.95
CA ILE A 112 1.70 1.11 -16.40
C ILE A 112 0.38 0.65 -17.04
N THR A 113 0.23 -0.65 -17.29
CA THR A 113 -0.97 -1.19 -17.96
C THR A 113 -2.26 -0.97 -17.18
N LYS A 114 -2.19 -0.99 -15.85
CA LYS A 114 -3.32 -0.92 -14.90
C LYS A 114 -4.37 -2.03 -15.05
N ARG A 115 -4.17 -3.03 -15.92
CA ARG A 115 -5.13 -4.11 -16.23
C ARG A 115 -5.22 -5.21 -15.15
N GLY A 116 -4.24 -5.29 -14.27
CA GLY A 116 -4.21 -6.24 -13.15
C GLY A 116 -4.95 -5.79 -11.90
N ASN A 117 -4.77 -6.52 -10.79
CA ASN A 117 -5.46 -6.31 -9.51
C ASN A 117 -5.23 -4.88 -8.94
N PRO A 118 -6.26 -4.01 -8.93
CA PRO A 118 -6.12 -2.64 -8.43
C PRO A 118 -6.00 -2.56 -6.90
N CYS A 119 -6.57 -3.51 -6.16
CA CYS A 119 -6.50 -3.58 -4.70
C CYS A 119 -5.07 -3.92 -4.26
N ALA A 120 -4.49 -4.99 -4.81
CA ALA A 120 -3.09 -5.36 -4.60
C ALA A 120 -2.15 -4.18 -4.91
N ARG A 121 -2.34 -3.52 -6.07
CA ARG A 121 -1.56 -2.35 -6.47
C ARG A 121 -1.67 -1.21 -5.46
N LYS A 122 -2.87 -0.93 -4.93
CA LYS A 122 -3.11 0.10 -3.91
C LYS A 122 -2.44 -0.22 -2.59
N ILE A 123 -2.50 -1.49 -2.15
CA ILE A 123 -1.86 -1.95 -0.92
C ILE A 123 -0.35 -1.81 -1.06
N LEU A 124 0.25 -2.34 -2.11
CA LEU A 124 1.70 -2.24 -2.35
C LEU A 124 2.18 -0.80 -2.47
N TYR A 125 1.40 0.08 -3.10
CA TYR A 125 1.70 1.51 -3.13
C TYR A 125 1.76 2.13 -1.73
N LYS A 126 0.82 1.76 -0.85
CA LYS A 126 0.85 2.18 0.56
C LYS A 126 2.02 1.56 1.32
N SER A 127 2.34 0.28 1.05
CA SER A 127 3.48 -0.41 1.66
C SER A 127 4.79 0.34 1.41
N ILE A 128 5.05 0.80 0.19
CA ILE A 128 6.25 1.60 -0.11
C ILE A 128 6.31 2.88 0.73
N ARG A 129 5.17 3.57 0.93
CA ARG A 129 5.15 4.77 1.76
C ARG A 129 5.39 4.45 3.24
N ASN A 130 4.86 3.34 3.74
CA ASN A 130 5.12 2.90 5.11
C ASN A 130 6.60 2.53 5.29
N ILE A 131 7.18 1.81 4.33
CA ILE A 131 8.61 1.46 4.31
C ILE A 131 9.48 2.73 4.29
N ALA A 132 9.15 3.70 3.44
CA ALA A 132 9.87 4.97 3.38
C ALA A 132 9.71 5.79 4.67
N SER A 133 8.53 5.80 5.29
CA SER A 133 8.32 6.50 6.56
C SER A 133 9.06 5.86 7.74
N ALA A 134 9.26 4.53 7.70
CA ALA A 134 9.95 3.78 8.74
C ALA A 134 11.48 3.78 8.58
N SER A 135 12.01 4.26 7.45
CA SER A 135 13.43 4.15 7.09
C SER A 135 14.36 4.82 8.10
N HIS A 136 13.88 5.86 8.78
CA HIS A 136 14.64 6.58 9.80
C HIS A 136 14.93 5.75 11.07
N THR A 137 14.07 4.79 11.39
CA THR A 137 14.20 3.95 12.59
C THR A 137 14.64 2.54 12.24
N ASN A 138 14.22 2.02 11.08
CA ASN A 138 14.50 0.67 10.65
C ASN A 138 15.01 0.68 9.19
N PRO A 139 16.32 0.45 8.97
CA PRO A 139 16.91 0.54 7.64
C PRO A 139 16.34 -0.52 6.69
N CYS A 140 16.05 -0.12 5.45
CA CYS A 140 15.43 -0.98 4.45
C CYS A 140 15.93 -0.62 3.05
N HIS A 141 16.45 -1.61 2.30
CA HIS A 141 17.03 -1.36 0.98
C HIS A 141 15.99 -0.91 -0.05
N ILE A 142 14.70 -1.20 0.18
CA ILE A 142 13.60 -0.69 -0.63
C ILE A 142 13.41 0.81 -0.38
N ALA A 143 13.54 1.27 0.87
CA ALA A 143 13.52 2.70 1.19
C ALA A 143 14.73 3.42 0.59
N ASP A 144 15.93 2.84 0.70
CA ASP A 144 17.15 3.41 0.10
C ASP A 144 17.03 3.56 -1.41
N PHE A 145 16.46 2.55 -2.08
CA PHE A 145 16.19 2.60 -3.51
C PHE A 145 15.18 3.70 -3.87
N TYR A 146 14.10 3.83 -3.09
CA TYR A 146 13.10 4.87 -3.27
C TYR A 146 13.71 6.27 -3.10
N GLU A 147 14.48 6.50 -2.03
CA GLU A 147 15.14 7.78 -1.76
C GLU A 147 16.17 8.12 -2.82
N LYS A 148 17.01 7.16 -3.24
CA LYS A 148 17.98 7.35 -4.31
C LYS A 148 17.31 7.81 -5.60
N ARG A 149 16.20 7.16 -5.99
CA ARG A 149 15.39 7.55 -7.16
C ARG A 149 14.80 8.94 -7.00
N ASN A 150 14.30 9.28 -5.81
CA ASN A 150 13.73 10.60 -5.55
C ASN A 150 14.79 11.71 -5.64
N ARG A 151 16.02 11.48 -5.16
CA ARG A 151 17.13 12.45 -5.24
C ARG A 151 17.68 12.60 -6.66
N GLN A 152 17.72 11.53 -7.44
CA GLN A 152 18.28 11.53 -8.80
C GLN A 152 17.31 12.03 -9.88
N SER A 153 16.01 12.08 -9.58
CA SER A 153 15.01 12.38 -10.60
C SER A 153 14.79 13.89 -10.75
N THR A 154 14.75 14.34 -12.00
CA THR A 154 14.28 15.68 -12.37
C THR A 154 12.74 15.79 -12.35
N ILE A 155 12.04 14.67 -12.20
CA ILE A 155 10.58 14.60 -12.22
C ILE A 155 10.04 14.88 -10.82
N ALA A 156 9.23 15.92 -10.67
CA ALA A 156 8.61 16.31 -9.39
C ALA A 156 7.63 15.25 -8.83
N SER A 157 7.11 14.36 -9.68
CA SER A 157 6.17 13.31 -9.28
C SER A 157 6.89 12.12 -8.65
N THR A 158 6.48 11.75 -7.43
CA THR A 158 6.98 10.57 -6.71
C THR A 158 6.33 9.25 -7.16
N LYS A 159 5.30 9.32 -8.02
CA LYS A 159 4.55 8.14 -8.48
C LYS A 159 5.45 7.14 -9.23
N PRO A 160 6.28 7.54 -10.21
CA PRO A 160 7.14 6.60 -10.94
C PRO A 160 8.19 5.93 -10.03
N HIS A 161 8.72 6.67 -9.04
CA HIS A 161 9.67 6.13 -8.07
C HIS A 161 8.98 5.10 -7.16
N THR A 162 7.74 5.39 -6.75
CA THR A 162 6.92 4.46 -5.97
C THR A 162 6.66 3.17 -6.77
N ILE A 163 6.22 3.27 -8.03
CA ILE A 163 5.98 2.11 -8.89
C ILE A 163 7.25 1.27 -9.08
N SER A 164 8.39 1.92 -9.29
CA SER A 164 9.68 1.21 -9.42
C SER A 164 10.09 0.51 -8.12
N SER A 165 9.75 1.11 -6.97
CA SER A 165 10.01 0.53 -5.66
C SER A 165 9.06 -0.63 -5.35
N ILE A 166 7.81 -0.60 -5.84
CA ILE A 166 6.90 -1.76 -5.79
C ILE A 166 7.52 -2.95 -6.52
N HIS A 167 8.09 -2.74 -7.72
CA HIS A 167 8.78 -3.81 -8.44
C HIS A 167 9.94 -4.41 -7.62
N ARG A 168 10.75 -3.56 -6.96
CA ARG A 168 11.84 -4.00 -6.08
C ARG A 168 11.32 -4.79 -4.86
N LEU A 169 10.22 -4.33 -4.25
CA LEU A 169 9.56 -5.00 -3.14
C LEU A 169 9.04 -6.37 -3.55
N ILE A 170 8.36 -6.48 -4.70
CA ILE A 170 7.83 -7.76 -5.22
C ILE A 170 8.94 -8.76 -5.45
N ARG A 171 10.08 -8.34 -6.04
CA ARG A 171 11.25 -9.20 -6.21
C ARG A 171 11.79 -9.71 -4.88
N THR A 172 11.83 -8.85 -3.87
CA THR A 172 12.27 -9.19 -2.51
C THR A 172 11.33 -10.20 -1.88
N MET A 173 10.03 -9.92 -1.86
CA MET A 173 9.01 -10.81 -1.31
C MET A 173 9.02 -12.18 -2.00
N TYR A 174 9.08 -12.20 -3.34
CA TYR A 174 9.15 -13.43 -4.13
C TYR A 174 10.37 -14.27 -3.75
N TYR A 175 11.55 -13.66 -3.67
CA TYR A 175 12.76 -14.37 -3.27
C TYR A 175 12.66 -14.91 -1.84
N LEU A 176 12.24 -14.08 -0.87
CA LEU A 176 12.17 -14.46 0.54
C LEU A 176 11.17 -15.61 0.76
N ILE A 177 9.99 -15.54 0.15
CA ILE A 177 8.95 -16.56 0.30
C ILE A 177 9.37 -17.88 -0.36
N THR A 178 9.90 -17.84 -1.58
CA THR A 178 10.32 -19.06 -2.29
C THR A 178 11.48 -19.77 -1.61
N HIS A 179 12.34 -19.04 -0.89
CA HIS A 179 13.48 -19.62 -0.15
C HIS A 179 13.23 -19.77 1.34
N ASN A 180 12.03 -19.43 1.82
CA ASN A 180 11.66 -19.43 3.24
C ASN A 180 12.67 -18.69 4.14
N LYS A 181 13.06 -17.47 3.74
CA LYS A 181 14.04 -16.63 4.45
C LYS A 181 13.39 -15.38 5.02
N LEU A 182 13.84 -14.96 6.19
CA LEU A 182 13.53 -13.64 6.74
C LEU A 182 14.32 -12.56 6.01
N TYR A 183 13.78 -11.35 6.01
CA TYR A 183 14.46 -10.19 5.48
C TYR A 183 15.72 -9.86 6.29
N ASP A 184 16.82 -9.67 5.58
CA ASP A 184 18.09 -9.23 6.13
C ASP A 184 18.65 -8.13 5.23
N TYR A 185 18.94 -6.98 5.83
CA TYR A 185 19.47 -5.82 5.12
C TYR A 185 20.90 -6.05 4.62
N SER A 186 21.74 -6.78 5.37
CA SER A 186 23.16 -6.99 5.04
C SER A 186 23.37 -7.77 3.74
N LEU A 187 22.51 -8.76 3.48
CA LEU A 187 22.56 -9.58 2.27
C LEU A 187 22.23 -8.81 0.98
N THR A 188 21.70 -7.59 1.10
CA THR A 188 21.25 -6.78 -0.03
C THR A 188 22.30 -5.78 -0.52
N GLN A 189 23.38 -5.55 0.23
CA GLN A 189 24.49 -4.67 -0.16
C GLN A 189 25.55 -5.37 -1.01
N ASN A 190 25.58 -6.71 -1.02
CA ASN A 190 26.59 -7.52 -1.73
C ASN A 190 26.18 -7.94 -3.16
N ARG A 191 25.22 -7.24 -3.80
CA ARG A 191 24.74 -7.53 -5.16
C ARG A 191 24.44 -6.29 -5.98
#